data_AF-A0A1B6EWE9-F1
#
_entry.id   AF-A0A1B6EWE9-F1
#
_cell.length_a   1.000
_cell.length_b   1.000
_cell.length_c   1.000
_cell.angle_alpha   90.00
_cell.angle_beta   90.00
_cell.angle_gamma   90.00
#
_symmetry.space_group_name_H-M   'P 1'
#
loop_
_entity.id
_entity.type
_entity.pdbx_description
1 polymer ?
#
loop_
_entity_poly.entity_id
_entity_poly.type
_entity_poly.pdbx_seq_one_letter_code
_entity_poly.pdbx_strand_id
1 'polypeptide(L)'
;GIEGTVMKLDEGGDVTWTVSPGAEGLPLVSCETYDVFHTSVSNVIIRFGAYQGHVIEFRVDQTESPDQMLMTCEGWCLLHCRRTTPSEPGNAMDASFSLLPALEDGYFSDLTIVASNDKKFAVHSCILQLSAPELDWAAEPPPLSGLREDVVGTVLHYLYAECLPANLSEATARQCISAVASYPSLTPFTTLCQHYLRNMALKQQIVSLVSDMHTCASHIIQHLSSKPAPASDSLNTNPAKLCFVVRQSLRE
;
A
#
# COMPACT_ATOMS: atom_id res chain seq x y z
N GLY A 1 29.32 1.57 9.71
CA GLY A 1 28.95 0.69 8.58
C GLY A 1 28.11 1.46 7.56
N ILE A 2 27.91 0.91 6.35
CA ILE A 2 27.10 1.52 5.27
C ILE A 2 25.78 0.76 5.00
N GLU A 3 25.27 0.06 6.01
CA GLU A 3 24.02 -0.71 5.89
C GLU A 3 22.86 0.18 5.41
N GLY A 4 22.06 -0.35 4.48
CA GLY A 4 20.96 0.37 3.84
C GLY A 4 21.38 1.33 2.72
N THR A 5 22.66 1.48 2.42
CA THR A 5 23.13 2.23 1.25
C THR A 5 22.82 1.46 -0.03
N VAL A 6 22.23 2.13 -1.01
CA VAL A 6 21.93 1.55 -2.33
C VAL A 6 22.96 2.06 -3.34
N MET A 7 23.49 1.16 -4.17
CA MET A 7 24.34 1.52 -5.29
C MET A 7 23.71 1.07 -6.60
N LYS A 8 23.78 1.93 -7.61
CA LYS A 8 23.39 1.63 -8.98
C LYS A 8 24.63 1.65 -9.86
N LEU A 9 24.87 0.53 -10.55
CA LEU A 9 25.95 0.37 -11.53
C LEU A 9 25.33 0.53 -12.91
N ASP A 10 25.61 1.63 -13.59
CA ASP A 10 25.06 1.93 -14.91
C ASP A 10 25.95 1.37 -16.03
N GLU A 11 25.35 0.99 -17.17
CA GLU A 11 26.08 0.36 -18.30
C GLU A 11 27.23 1.22 -18.87
N GLY A 12 27.20 2.54 -18.62
CA GLY A 12 28.25 3.49 -19.00
C GLY A 12 29.50 3.47 -18.12
N GLY A 13 29.54 2.66 -17.06
CA GLY A 13 30.63 2.64 -16.08
C GLY A 13 30.48 3.66 -14.95
N ASP A 14 29.30 4.27 -14.82
CA ASP A 14 29.00 5.23 -13.75
C ASP A 14 28.38 4.51 -12.54
N VAL A 15 28.65 5.05 -11.35
CA VAL A 15 28.07 4.58 -10.08
C VAL A 15 27.31 5.69 -9.40
N THR A 16 26.06 5.42 -9.06
CA THR A 16 25.26 6.32 -8.21
C THR A 16 25.05 5.69 -6.84
N TRP A 17 25.33 6.45 -5.77
CA TRP A 17 25.13 6.02 -4.39
C TRP A 17 23.96 6.77 -3.73
N THR A 18 23.06 6.03 -3.10
CA THR A 18 22.02 6.56 -2.21
C THR A 18 22.37 6.16 -0.79
N VAL A 19 22.99 7.08 -0.05
CA VAL A 19 23.54 6.83 1.30
C VAL A 19 22.44 6.92 2.36
N SER A 20 22.35 5.90 3.21
CA SER A 20 21.38 5.83 4.31
C SER A 20 21.66 6.90 5.38
N PRO A 21 20.64 7.52 5.99
CA PRO A 21 20.83 8.47 7.10
C PRO A 21 21.56 7.80 8.28
N GLY A 22 22.77 8.27 8.59
CA GLY A 22 23.60 7.72 9.67
C GLY A 22 24.67 6.71 9.22
N ALA A 23 24.81 6.45 7.91
CA ALA A 23 25.95 5.70 7.39
C ALA A 23 27.26 6.45 7.61
N GLU A 24 28.33 5.70 7.93
CA GLU A 24 29.68 6.26 8.03
C GLU A 24 30.19 6.71 6.65
N GLY A 25 30.91 7.83 6.60
CA GLY A 25 31.54 8.33 5.39
C GLY A 25 32.71 7.44 4.95
N LEU A 26 32.42 6.36 4.21
CA LEU A 26 33.46 5.55 3.59
C LEU A 26 33.94 6.19 2.28
N PRO A 27 35.24 6.14 1.96
CA PRO A 27 35.76 6.57 0.66
C PRO A 27 35.05 5.95 -0.53
N LEU A 28 34.54 4.72 -0.35
CA LEU A 28 33.79 3.98 -1.38
C LEU A 28 32.56 4.72 -1.89
N VAL A 29 31.77 5.36 -1.01
CA VAL A 29 30.53 6.04 -1.42
C VAL A 29 30.80 7.36 -2.17
N SER A 30 32.07 7.76 -2.27
CA SER A 30 32.51 8.90 -3.08
C SER A 30 32.97 8.50 -4.49
N CYS A 31 33.02 7.20 -4.81
CA CYS A 31 33.40 6.75 -6.13
C CYS A 31 32.25 6.94 -7.13
N GLU A 32 32.52 7.62 -8.23
CA GLU A 32 31.50 7.94 -9.25
C GLU A 32 31.56 6.99 -10.45
N THR A 33 32.60 6.16 -10.54
CA THR A 33 32.79 5.24 -11.66
C THR A 33 33.19 3.84 -11.20
N TYR A 34 32.92 2.85 -12.05
CA TYR A 34 33.36 1.49 -11.85
C TYR A 34 33.77 0.82 -13.17
N ASP A 35 34.67 -0.16 -13.04
CA ASP A 35 35.07 -1.06 -14.11
C ASP A 35 34.97 -2.52 -13.66
N VAL A 36 34.58 -3.40 -14.57
CA VAL A 36 34.48 -4.85 -14.34
C VAL A 36 35.56 -5.59 -15.12
N PHE A 37 36.37 -6.38 -14.43
CA PHE A 37 37.40 -7.22 -15.01
C PHE A 37 37.11 -8.70 -14.77
N HIS A 38 37.34 -9.52 -15.79
CA HIS A 38 37.28 -10.97 -15.67
C HIS A 38 38.70 -11.52 -15.58
N THR A 39 39.00 -12.25 -14.52
CA THR A 39 40.29 -12.94 -14.39
C THR A 39 40.24 -14.33 -15.03
N SER A 40 41.40 -14.84 -15.44
CA SER A 40 41.56 -16.17 -16.03
C SER A 40 41.14 -17.33 -15.12
N VAL A 41 40.95 -17.07 -13.82
CA VAL A 41 40.62 -18.06 -12.79
C VAL A 41 39.16 -17.93 -12.30
N SER A 42 38.25 -17.45 -13.18
CA SER A 42 36.80 -17.34 -12.95
C SER A 42 36.33 -16.35 -11.87
N ASN A 43 37.23 -15.47 -11.38
CA ASN A 43 36.85 -14.42 -10.44
C ASN A 43 36.55 -13.12 -11.20
N VAL A 44 35.40 -12.53 -10.90
CA VAL A 44 35.04 -11.18 -11.34
C VAL A 44 35.64 -10.18 -10.35
N ILE A 45 36.28 -9.14 -10.88
CA ILE A 45 36.83 -8.03 -10.10
C ILE A 45 36.05 -6.77 -10.47
N ILE A 46 35.55 -6.06 -9.46
CA ILE A 46 34.93 -4.75 -9.63
C ILE A 46 35.89 -3.71 -9.02
N ARG A 47 36.28 -2.73 -9.82
CA ARG A 47 37.11 -1.60 -9.40
C ARG A 47 36.26 -0.35 -9.35
N PHE A 48 36.25 0.32 -8.20
CA PHE A 48 35.63 1.63 -8.06
C PHE A 48 36.70 2.72 -8.21
N GLY A 49 36.43 3.64 -9.14
CA GLY A 49 37.29 4.75 -9.48
C GLY A 49 36.99 5.99 -8.65
N ALA A 50 38.05 6.76 -8.38
CA ALA A 50 38.05 8.10 -7.80
C ALA A 50 37.69 8.22 -6.31
N TYR A 51 38.68 7.98 -5.45
CA TYR A 51 38.85 8.77 -4.23
C TYR A 51 40.32 9.17 -4.09
N GLN A 52 40.65 10.46 -4.26
CA GLN A 52 42.03 10.99 -4.18
C GLN A 52 43.07 10.28 -5.07
N GLY A 53 42.65 9.71 -6.21
CA GLY A 53 43.54 8.98 -7.12
C GLY A 53 43.82 7.52 -6.71
N HIS A 54 43.18 7.03 -5.65
CA HIS A 54 43.20 5.61 -5.28
C HIS A 54 42.05 4.86 -5.95
N VAL A 55 42.31 3.58 -6.26
CA VAL A 55 41.34 2.64 -6.79
C VAL A 55 41.00 1.65 -5.69
N ILE A 56 39.70 1.41 -5.49
CA ILE A 56 39.22 0.43 -4.53
C ILE A 56 38.82 -0.81 -5.33
N GLU A 57 39.48 -1.93 -5.05
CA GLU A 57 39.27 -3.19 -5.76
C GLU A 57 38.51 -4.20 -4.87
N PHE A 58 37.46 -4.78 -5.44
CA PHE A 58 36.71 -5.88 -4.84
C PHE A 58 36.78 -7.12 -5.72
N ARG A 59 37.09 -8.25 -5.10
CA ARG A 59 36.80 -9.57 -5.69
C ARG A 59 35.34 -9.91 -5.42
N VAL A 60 34.62 -10.30 -6.46
CA VAL A 60 33.26 -10.83 -6.32
C VAL A 60 33.35 -12.33 -6.07
N ASP A 61 32.90 -12.76 -4.89
CA ASP A 61 32.83 -14.16 -4.54
C ASP A 61 31.50 -14.74 -5.06
N GLN A 62 31.54 -15.91 -5.70
CA GLN A 62 30.34 -16.54 -6.24
C GLN A 62 29.40 -16.95 -5.11
N THR A 63 28.17 -16.44 -5.14
CA THR A 63 27.08 -16.83 -4.24
C THR A 63 26.12 -17.78 -4.94
N GLU A 64 25.52 -18.72 -4.20
CA GLU A 64 24.54 -19.68 -4.76
C GLU A 64 23.20 -19.02 -5.17
N SER A 65 22.94 -17.80 -4.69
CA SER A 65 21.72 -17.03 -4.99
C SER A 65 21.97 -15.97 -6.07
N PRO A 66 21.10 -15.84 -7.09
CA PRO A 66 21.23 -14.82 -8.14
C PRO A 66 20.91 -13.39 -7.67
N ASP A 67 20.39 -13.24 -6.44
CA ASP A 67 19.95 -11.95 -5.88
C ASP A 67 20.93 -11.44 -4.81
N GLN A 68 22.00 -12.17 -4.58
CA GLN A 68 23.05 -11.81 -3.63
C GLN A 68 24.37 -11.65 -4.37
N MET A 69 25.22 -10.77 -3.85
CA MET A 69 26.57 -10.59 -4.33
C MET A 69 27.45 -10.29 -3.13
N LEU A 70 28.48 -11.11 -2.92
CA LEU A 70 29.49 -10.88 -1.89
C LEU A 70 30.72 -10.26 -2.54
N MET A 71 31.16 -9.13 -2.01
CA MET A 71 32.33 -8.41 -2.51
C MET A 71 33.38 -8.30 -1.40
N THR A 72 34.57 -8.81 -1.67
CA THR A 72 35.70 -8.81 -0.73
C THR A 72 36.77 -7.83 -1.17
N CYS A 73 37.05 -6.82 -0.34
CA CYS A 73 38.24 -5.99 -0.46
C CYS A 73 39.26 -6.44 0.59
N GLU A 74 40.34 -7.06 0.11
CA GLU A 74 41.38 -7.68 0.94
C GLU A 74 41.93 -6.71 1.99
N GLY A 75 41.88 -7.12 3.27
CA GLY A 75 42.39 -6.34 4.38
C GLY A 75 41.59 -5.08 4.74
N TRP A 76 40.46 -4.82 4.07
CA TRP A 76 39.65 -3.62 4.33
C TRP A 76 38.21 -3.94 4.76
N CYS A 77 37.40 -4.54 3.88
CA CYS A 77 35.99 -4.80 4.18
C CYS A 77 35.35 -5.88 3.31
N LEU A 78 34.19 -6.34 3.78
CA LEU A 78 33.30 -7.26 3.09
C LEU A 78 31.96 -6.55 2.86
N LEU A 79 31.46 -6.54 1.62
CA LEU A 79 30.15 -5.99 1.29
C LEU A 79 29.19 -7.10 0.93
N HIS A 80 28.08 -7.15 1.68
CA HIS A 80 26.98 -8.06 1.43
C HIS A 80 25.90 -7.30 0.68
N CYS A 81 25.88 -7.48 -0.64
CA CYS A 81 24.95 -6.80 -1.52
C CYS A 81 23.76 -7.72 -1.81
N ARG A 82 22.55 -7.16 -1.73
CA ARG A 82 21.32 -7.82 -2.19
C ARG A 82 20.73 -6.98 -3.30
N ARG A 83 20.35 -7.61 -4.42
CA ARG A 83 19.70 -6.90 -5.52
C ARG A 83 18.42 -6.26 -5.02
N THR A 84 18.36 -4.94 -5.08
CA THR A 84 17.13 -4.18 -4.90
C THR A 84 16.44 -4.07 -6.25
N THR A 85 15.13 -4.29 -6.29
CA THR A 85 14.35 -3.85 -7.45
C THR A 85 14.52 -2.34 -7.60
N PRO A 86 14.71 -1.81 -8.81
CA PRO A 86 14.79 -0.37 -9.02
C PRO A 86 13.48 0.25 -8.53
N SER A 87 13.49 0.81 -7.32
CA SER A 87 12.54 1.85 -6.94
C SER A 87 13.05 3.11 -7.62
N GLU A 88 12.37 3.55 -8.66
CA GLU A 88 12.72 4.79 -9.36
C GLU A 88 12.88 5.96 -8.38
N PRO A 89 13.84 6.86 -8.61
CA PRO A 89 14.03 8.04 -7.78
C PRO A 89 12.86 9.00 -8.01
N GLY A 90 11.83 8.90 -7.16
CA GLY A 90 10.71 9.83 -7.12
C GLY A 90 9.39 9.12 -6.86
N ASN A 91 8.88 9.24 -5.63
CA ASN A 91 7.53 8.90 -5.19
C ASN A 91 6.42 9.72 -5.93
N ALA A 92 6.41 9.70 -7.26
CA ALA A 92 5.35 10.27 -8.10
C ALA A 92 4.70 9.21 -8.99
N MET A 93 5.37 8.10 -9.30
CA MET A 93 4.79 7.01 -10.12
C MET A 93 4.19 5.85 -9.30
N ASP A 94 4.33 5.87 -7.97
CA ASP A 94 3.54 5.00 -7.07
C ASP A 94 2.09 5.50 -6.90
N ALA A 95 1.79 6.70 -7.41
CA ALA A 95 0.40 7.10 -7.62
C ALA A 95 -0.07 6.42 -8.90
N SER A 96 -1.04 5.51 -8.78
CA SER A 96 -1.80 5.01 -9.93
C SER A 96 -2.25 6.20 -10.76
N PHE A 97 -1.96 6.19 -12.06
CA PHE A 97 -2.39 7.27 -12.97
C PHE A 97 -3.89 7.52 -12.78
N SER A 98 -4.25 8.78 -12.53
CA SER A 98 -5.63 9.16 -12.27
C SER A 98 -5.91 10.53 -12.86
N LEU A 99 -7.12 10.70 -13.39
CA LEU A 99 -7.60 11.97 -13.91
C LEU A 99 -8.31 12.81 -12.84
N LEU A 100 -8.34 12.36 -11.58
CA LEU A 100 -8.99 13.09 -10.47
C LEU A 100 -8.57 14.56 -10.34
N PRO A 101 -7.28 14.94 -10.50
CA PRO A 101 -6.91 16.35 -10.46
C PRO A 101 -7.68 17.20 -11.48
N ALA A 102 -7.97 16.65 -12.67
CA ALA A 102 -8.78 17.35 -13.67
C ALA A 102 -10.24 17.52 -13.21
N LEU A 103 -10.82 16.53 -12.52
CA LEU A 103 -12.17 16.61 -11.95
C LEU A 103 -12.25 17.62 -10.80
N GLU A 104 -11.23 17.66 -9.94
CA GLU A 104 -11.18 18.51 -8.75
C GLU A 104 -10.96 19.98 -9.11
N ASP A 105 -10.04 20.25 -10.05
CA ASP A 105 -9.69 21.60 -10.47
C ASP A 105 -10.66 22.16 -11.53
N GLY A 106 -11.31 21.27 -12.30
CA GLY A 106 -12.26 21.63 -13.35
C GLY A 106 -11.63 22.30 -14.59
N TYR A 107 -10.31 22.26 -14.74
CA TYR A 107 -9.63 22.87 -15.89
C TYR A 107 -10.04 22.20 -17.21
N PHE A 108 -10.44 23.00 -18.19
CA PHE A 108 -10.87 22.54 -19.52
C PHE A 108 -12.14 21.68 -19.54
N SER A 109 -12.95 21.73 -18.48
CA SER A 109 -14.28 21.11 -18.48
C SER A 109 -15.19 21.74 -19.54
N ASP A 110 -15.96 20.91 -20.23
CA ASP A 110 -16.87 21.29 -21.32
C ASP A 110 -18.33 20.91 -21.02
N LEU A 111 -18.59 20.19 -19.92
CA LEU A 111 -19.91 19.76 -19.48
C LEU A 111 -20.10 20.05 -17.99
N THR A 112 -21.35 20.28 -17.57
CA THR A 112 -21.70 20.47 -16.16
C THR A 112 -22.81 19.51 -15.74
N ILE A 113 -22.57 18.74 -14.68
CA ILE A 113 -23.59 17.92 -14.02
C ILE A 113 -24.02 18.63 -12.75
N VAL A 114 -25.34 18.75 -12.53
CA VAL A 114 -25.91 19.46 -11.38
C VAL A 114 -26.56 18.46 -10.43
N ALA A 115 -26.09 18.39 -9.19
CA ALA A 115 -26.68 17.55 -8.15
C ALA A 115 -28.01 18.12 -7.64
N SER A 116 -28.74 17.32 -6.85
CA SER A 116 -30.05 17.67 -6.29
C SER A 116 -30.04 18.88 -5.36
N ASN A 117 -28.87 19.29 -4.87
CA ASN A 117 -28.67 20.45 -4.01
C ASN A 117 -28.05 21.65 -4.77
N ASP A 118 -28.19 21.66 -6.10
CA ASP A 118 -27.65 22.67 -7.02
C ASP A 118 -26.11 22.75 -7.06
N LYS A 119 -25.39 21.84 -6.39
CA LYS A 119 -23.94 21.75 -6.54
C LYS A 119 -23.59 21.33 -7.97
N LYS A 120 -22.69 22.09 -8.57
CA LYS A 120 -22.22 21.88 -9.94
C LYS A 120 -20.90 21.11 -9.95
N PHE A 121 -20.81 20.13 -10.85
CA PHE A 121 -19.62 19.38 -11.14
C PHE A 121 -19.17 19.71 -12.56
N ALA A 122 -18.02 20.37 -12.67
CA ALA A 122 -17.35 20.64 -13.93
C ALA A 122 -16.68 19.35 -14.42
N VAL A 123 -17.10 18.83 -15.57
CA VAL A 123 -16.66 17.53 -16.08
C VAL A 123 -16.29 17.61 -17.56
N HIS A 124 -15.55 16.59 -18.02
CA HIS A 124 -15.04 16.46 -19.37
C HIS A 124 -15.82 15.39 -20.13
N SER A 125 -16.57 15.79 -21.16
CA SER A 125 -17.36 14.91 -22.00
C SER A 125 -16.52 13.78 -22.58
N CYS A 126 -15.28 14.06 -23.01
CA CYS A 126 -14.35 13.08 -23.55
C CYS A 126 -14.05 11.93 -22.56
N ILE A 127 -13.80 12.25 -21.28
CA ILE A 127 -13.52 11.24 -20.25
C ILE A 127 -14.77 10.40 -20.00
N LEU A 128 -15.92 11.05 -19.84
CA LEU A 128 -17.19 10.36 -19.59
C LEU A 128 -17.58 9.43 -20.76
N GLN A 129 -17.36 9.87 -22.00
CA GLN A 129 -17.63 9.10 -23.21
C GLN A 129 -16.70 7.89 -23.33
N LEU A 130 -15.44 8.00 -22.91
CA LEU A 130 -14.50 6.87 -22.90
C LEU A 130 -14.91 5.81 -21.88
N SER A 131 -15.27 6.22 -20.66
CA SER A 131 -15.64 5.30 -19.59
C SER A 131 -17.02 4.68 -19.77
N ALA A 132 -17.96 5.43 -20.38
CA ALA A 132 -19.34 4.99 -20.55
C ALA A 132 -19.95 5.54 -21.85
N PRO A 133 -19.56 4.98 -23.02
CA PRO A 133 -19.92 5.50 -24.34
C PRO A 133 -21.40 5.37 -24.69
N GLU A 134 -22.14 4.49 -24.00
CA GLU A 134 -23.56 4.24 -24.24
C GLU A 134 -24.48 5.30 -23.62
N LEU A 135 -23.97 6.13 -22.70
CA LEU A 135 -24.76 7.22 -22.14
C LEU A 135 -24.71 8.44 -23.05
N ASP A 136 -25.88 9.05 -23.26
CA ASP A 136 -25.98 10.34 -23.93
C ASP A 136 -25.61 11.48 -22.96
N TRP A 137 -24.31 11.76 -22.87
CA TRP A 137 -23.79 12.83 -22.00
C TRP A 137 -24.19 14.24 -22.45
N ALA A 138 -24.68 14.40 -23.68
CA ALA A 138 -25.13 15.67 -24.24
C ALA A 138 -26.62 15.96 -23.98
N ALA A 139 -27.35 15.02 -23.35
CA ALA A 139 -28.75 15.21 -22.98
C ALA A 139 -28.95 16.38 -22.01
N GLU A 140 -30.17 16.95 -21.99
CA GLU A 140 -30.57 18.01 -21.06
C GLU A 140 -31.72 17.53 -20.15
N PRO A 141 -31.51 17.33 -18.83
CA PRO A 141 -30.22 17.43 -18.14
C PRO A 141 -29.31 16.22 -18.43
N PRO A 142 -27.97 16.38 -18.32
CA PRO A 142 -27.04 15.27 -18.54
C PRO A 142 -27.29 14.12 -17.55
N PRO A 143 -26.91 12.87 -17.89
CA PRO A 143 -26.98 11.75 -16.97
C PRO A 143 -26.34 12.06 -15.62
N LEU A 144 -26.85 11.42 -14.57
CA LEU A 144 -26.47 11.64 -13.16
C LEU A 144 -26.94 12.99 -12.55
N SER A 145 -27.43 13.93 -13.35
CA SER A 145 -27.99 15.17 -12.81
C SER A 145 -29.22 14.90 -11.94
N GLY A 146 -29.40 15.72 -10.90
CA GLY A 146 -30.49 15.57 -9.93
C GLY A 146 -30.29 14.45 -8.90
N LEU A 147 -29.19 13.69 -8.96
CA LEU A 147 -28.80 12.77 -7.89
C LEU A 147 -28.17 13.54 -6.72
N ARG A 148 -28.11 12.90 -5.55
CA ARG A 148 -27.42 13.48 -4.39
C ARG A 148 -25.96 13.77 -4.69
N GLU A 149 -25.44 14.85 -4.13
CA GLU A 149 -24.05 15.28 -4.29
C GLU A 149 -23.03 14.16 -4.05
N ASP A 150 -23.18 13.40 -2.96
CA ASP A 150 -22.24 12.34 -2.60
C ASP A 150 -22.29 11.16 -3.57
N VAL A 151 -23.46 10.89 -4.16
CA VAL A 151 -23.64 9.88 -5.20
C VAL A 151 -23.00 10.34 -6.51
N VAL A 152 -23.27 11.57 -6.95
CA VAL A 152 -22.66 12.15 -8.17
C VAL A 152 -21.15 12.16 -8.05
N GLY A 153 -20.62 12.68 -6.93
CA GLY A 153 -19.18 12.74 -6.68
C GLY A 153 -18.53 11.35 -6.68
N THR A 154 -19.18 10.34 -6.09
CA THR A 154 -18.65 8.97 -6.06
C THR A 154 -18.62 8.34 -7.46
N VAL A 155 -19.68 8.50 -8.25
CA VAL A 155 -19.72 7.97 -9.62
C VAL A 155 -18.68 8.66 -10.49
N LEU A 156 -18.56 9.99 -10.40
CA LEU A 156 -17.56 10.75 -11.15
C LEU A 156 -16.14 10.38 -10.73
N HIS A 157 -15.87 10.19 -9.43
CA HIS A 157 -14.58 9.72 -8.96
C HIS A 157 -14.19 8.40 -9.63
N TYR A 158 -15.12 7.44 -9.69
CA TYR A 158 -14.89 6.18 -10.39
C TYR A 158 -14.61 6.38 -11.89
N LEU A 159 -15.35 7.24 -12.59
CA LEU A 159 -15.14 7.47 -14.01
C LEU A 159 -13.75 8.08 -14.32
N TYR A 160 -13.14 8.79 -13.36
CA TYR A 160 -11.83 9.44 -13.52
C TYR A 160 -10.65 8.64 -12.94
N ALA A 161 -10.91 7.67 -12.07
CA ALA A 161 -9.87 6.93 -11.35
C ALA A 161 -10.00 5.40 -11.40
N GLU A 162 -11.11 4.89 -11.93
CA GLU A 162 -11.48 3.46 -11.94
C GLU A 162 -11.46 2.79 -10.56
N CYS A 163 -11.61 3.58 -9.49
CA CYS A 163 -11.61 3.10 -8.11
C CYS A 163 -12.70 3.79 -7.27
N LEU A 164 -12.90 3.34 -6.04
CA LEU A 164 -13.83 3.95 -5.10
C LEU A 164 -13.12 4.99 -4.23
N PRO A 165 -13.79 6.09 -3.87
CA PRO A 165 -13.20 7.11 -3.01
C PRO A 165 -12.92 6.54 -1.61
N ALA A 166 -11.78 6.92 -1.02
CA ALA A 166 -11.31 6.39 0.25
C ALA A 166 -12.27 6.64 1.44
N ASN A 167 -13.05 7.72 1.37
CA ASN A 167 -14.03 8.13 2.39
C ASN A 167 -15.47 7.70 2.04
N LEU A 168 -15.65 6.73 1.15
CA LEU A 168 -16.97 6.20 0.81
C LEU A 168 -17.68 5.65 2.06
N SER A 169 -18.98 5.96 2.20
CA SER A 169 -19.84 5.38 3.23
C SER A 169 -20.67 4.21 2.67
N GLU A 170 -21.05 3.25 3.52
CA GLU A 170 -21.94 2.14 3.14
C GLU A 170 -23.30 2.63 2.60
N ALA A 171 -23.84 3.71 3.18
CA ALA A 171 -25.11 4.30 2.74
C ALA A 171 -24.99 4.88 1.32
N THR A 172 -23.93 5.64 1.06
CA THR A 172 -23.64 6.22 -0.26
C THR A 172 -23.37 5.11 -1.29
N ALA A 173 -22.63 4.06 -0.93
CA ALA A 173 -22.36 2.93 -1.83
C ALA A 173 -23.64 2.19 -2.27
N ARG A 174 -24.59 1.97 -1.35
CA ARG A 174 -25.91 1.38 -1.68
C ARG A 174 -26.72 2.29 -2.61
N GLN A 175 -26.67 3.59 -2.38
CA GLN A 175 -27.36 4.56 -3.24
C GLN A 175 -26.73 4.66 -4.63
N CYS A 176 -25.40 4.57 -4.72
CA CYS A 176 -24.68 4.49 -6.00
C CYS A 176 -25.15 3.29 -6.82
N ILE A 177 -25.23 2.10 -6.22
CA ILE A 177 -25.73 0.88 -6.90
C ILE A 177 -27.14 1.11 -7.45
N SER A 178 -28.04 1.69 -6.65
CA SER A 178 -29.42 1.95 -7.08
C SER A 178 -29.50 3.01 -8.18
N ALA A 179 -28.68 4.06 -8.11
CA ALA A 179 -28.74 5.20 -9.01
C ALA A 179 -28.26 4.87 -10.42
N VAL A 180 -27.32 3.91 -10.54
CA VAL A 180 -26.74 3.53 -11.84
C VAL A 180 -27.22 2.17 -12.36
N ALA A 181 -28.18 1.54 -11.68
CA ALA A 181 -28.67 0.19 -12.02
C ALA A 181 -29.21 0.08 -13.45
N SER A 182 -29.71 1.18 -14.02
CA SER A 182 -30.22 1.25 -15.40
C SER A 182 -29.13 1.43 -16.45
N TYR A 183 -27.86 1.57 -16.07
CA TYR A 183 -26.74 1.84 -16.99
C TYR A 183 -25.81 0.62 -17.08
N PRO A 184 -25.92 -0.21 -18.14
CA PRO A 184 -25.11 -1.43 -18.28
C PRO A 184 -23.61 -1.15 -18.27
N SER A 185 -23.17 -0.05 -18.87
CA SER A 185 -21.77 0.42 -18.88
C SER A 185 -21.18 0.63 -17.49
N LEU A 186 -22.01 0.84 -16.45
CA LEU A 186 -21.60 1.06 -15.07
C LEU A 186 -21.70 -0.22 -14.20
N THR A 187 -21.89 -1.39 -14.82
CA THR A 187 -21.87 -2.69 -14.11
C THR A 187 -20.55 -2.96 -13.35
N PRO A 188 -19.35 -2.63 -13.88
CA PRO A 188 -18.11 -2.80 -13.12
C PRO A 188 -18.07 -1.94 -11.85
N PHE A 189 -18.58 -0.71 -11.91
CA PHE A 189 -18.71 0.17 -10.76
C PHE A 189 -19.67 -0.38 -9.70
N THR A 190 -20.84 -0.90 -10.11
CA THR A 190 -21.78 -1.52 -9.15
C THR A 190 -21.15 -2.74 -8.48
N THR A 191 -20.36 -3.52 -9.22
CA THR A 191 -19.60 -4.66 -8.70
C THR A 191 -18.58 -4.22 -7.65
N LEU A 192 -17.81 -3.16 -7.91
CA LEU A 192 -16.89 -2.57 -6.93
C LEU A 192 -17.61 -2.13 -5.65
N CYS A 193 -18.74 -1.42 -5.76
CA CYS A 193 -19.55 -1.02 -4.62
C CYS A 193 -20.04 -2.22 -3.79
N GLN A 194 -20.45 -3.31 -4.46
CA GLN A 194 -20.87 -4.54 -3.79
C GLN A 194 -19.71 -5.23 -3.06
N HIS A 195 -18.52 -5.27 -3.66
CA HIS A 195 -17.32 -5.80 -3.00
C HIS A 195 -16.95 -4.97 -1.77
N TYR A 196 -16.98 -3.63 -1.88
CA TYR A 196 -16.77 -2.74 -0.75
C TYR A 196 -17.75 -3.04 0.40
N LEU A 197 -19.05 -3.16 0.13
CA LEU A 197 -20.05 -3.46 1.15
C LEU A 197 -19.82 -4.83 1.82
N ARG A 198 -19.45 -5.85 1.06
CA ARG A 198 -19.08 -7.17 1.62
C ARG A 198 -17.85 -7.09 2.51
N ASN A 199 -16.82 -6.36 2.08
CA ASN A 199 -15.60 -6.16 2.86
C ASN A 199 -15.85 -5.36 4.15
N MET A 200 -16.76 -4.39 4.12
CA MET A 200 -17.18 -3.66 5.32
C MET A 200 -17.93 -4.53 6.31
N ALA A 201 -18.86 -5.37 5.84
CA ALA A 201 -19.52 -6.35 6.70
C ALA A 201 -18.51 -7.33 7.34
N LEU A 202 -17.54 -7.83 6.56
CA LEU A 202 -16.50 -8.71 7.07
C LEU A 202 -15.60 -8.02 8.11
N LYS A 203 -15.20 -6.77 7.85
CA LYS A 203 -14.42 -5.97 8.80
C LYS A 203 -15.17 -5.79 10.12
N GLN A 204 -16.46 -5.49 10.08
CA GLN A 204 -17.29 -5.36 11.27
C GLN A 204 -17.37 -6.67 12.06
N GLN A 205 -17.51 -7.81 11.38
CA GLN A 205 -17.50 -9.12 12.02
C GLN A 205 -16.16 -9.41 12.73
N ILE A 206 -15.03 -9.09 12.09
CA ILE A 206 -13.70 -9.26 12.70
C ILE A 206 -13.55 -8.36 13.93
N VAL A 207 -13.96 -7.10 13.84
CA VAL A 207 -13.90 -6.15 14.96
C VAL A 207 -14.76 -6.62 16.13
N SER A 208 -15.99 -7.09 15.84
CA SER A 208 -16.87 -7.68 16.86
C SER A 208 -16.20 -8.88 17.53
N LEU A 209 -15.68 -9.81 16.74
CA LEU A 209 -15.02 -11.01 17.27
C LEU A 209 -13.83 -10.67 18.18
N VAL A 210 -13.00 -9.70 17.79
CA VAL A 210 -11.87 -9.24 18.62
C VAL A 210 -12.37 -8.59 19.92
N SER A 211 -13.45 -7.81 19.85
CA SER A 211 -14.09 -7.23 21.04
C SER A 211 -14.63 -8.30 21.98
N ASP A 212 -15.25 -9.34 21.43
CA ASP A 212 -15.78 -10.47 22.20
C ASP A 212 -14.62 -11.23 22.87
N MET A 213 -13.53 -11.53 22.13
CA MET A 213 -12.32 -12.12 22.68
C MET A 213 -11.72 -11.29 23.83
N HIS A 214 -11.68 -9.97 23.68
CA HIS A 214 -11.20 -9.05 24.72
C HIS A 214 -12.10 -9.07 25.96
N THR A 215 -13.42 -9.15 25.77
CA THR A 215 -14.40 -9.25 26.83
C THR A 215 -14.25 -10.56 27.61
N CYS A 216 -14.17 -11.69 26.91
CA CYS A 216 -13.93 -13.00 27.51
C CYS A 216 -12.62 -13.04 28.31
N ALA A 217 -11.53 -12.51 27.75
CA ALA A 217 -10.24 -12.43 28.44
C ALA A 217 -10.31 -11.58 29.72
N SER A 218 -11.02 -10.45 29.66
CA SER A 218 -11.25 -9.58 30.82
C SER A 218 -12.07 -10.28 31.90
N HIS A 219 -13.10 -11.04 31.54
CA HIS A 219 -13.87 -11.86 32.47
C HIS A 219 -13.01 -12.93 33.14
N ILE A 220 -12.16 -13.64 32.38
CA ILE A 220 -11.22 -14.63 32.92
C ILE A 220 -10.27 -13.95 33.92
N ILE A 221 -9.67 -12.82 33.56
CA ILE A 221 -8.77 -12.06 34.43
C ILE A 221 -9.50 -11.65 35.71
N GLN A 222 -10.73 -11.14 35.62
CA GLN A 222 -11.52 -10.74 36.79
C GLN A 222 -11.81 -11.93 37.71
N HIS A 223 -12.17 -13.08 37.16
CA HIS A 223 -12.38 -14.29 37.95
C HIS A 223 -11.10 -14.78 38.64
N LEU A 224 -9.96 -14.74 37.94
CA LEU A 224 -8.66 -15.13 38.49
C LEU A 224 -8.09 -14.12 39.49
N SER A 225 -8.41 -12.83 39.34
CA SER A 225 -7.91 -11.73 40.19
C SER A 225 -8.79 -11.49 41.42
N SER A 226 -9.93 -12.18 41.53
CA SER A 226 -10.79 -12.10 42.72
C SER A 226 -9.99 -12.53 43.98
N LYS A 227 -10.01 -11.66 45.00
CA LYS A 227 -9.22 -11.75 46.26
C LYS A 227 -9.20 -13.17 46.88
N PRO A 228 -8.15 -13.53 47.62
CA PRO A 228 -7.94 -14.90 48.11
C PRO A 228 -9.14 -15.37 48.92
N ALA A 229 -9.91 -16.30 48.34
CA ALA A 229 -10.80 -17.16 49.10
C ALA A 229 -9.98 -17.99 50.10
N PRO A 230 -10.55 -18.42 51.23
CA PRO A 230 -9.86 -19.30 52.18
C PRO A 230 -9.21 -20.48 51.45
N ALA A 231 -8.02 -20.90 51.90
CA ALA A 231 -7.08 -21.76 51.18
C ALA A 231 -7.66 -23.11 50.64
N SER A 232 -8.84 -23.53 51.10
CA SER A 232 -9.57 -24.70 50.59
C SER A 232 -10.32 -24.47 49.26
N ASP A 233 -10.48 -23.22 48.82
CA ASP A 233 -11.37 -22.83 47.72
C ASP A 233 -10.67 -22.05 46.59
N SER A 234 -9.33 -22.00 46.65
CA SER A 234 -8.51 -21.30 45.65
C SER A 234 -8.57 -22.00 44.29
N LEU A 235 -8.56 -21.22 43.20
CA LEU A 235 -8.48 -21.77 41.84
C LEU A 235 -7.21 -22.60 41.61
N ASN A 236 -6.13 -22.32 42.33
CA ASN A 236 -4.87 -23.07 42.26
C ASN A 236 -4.97 -24.48 42.86
N THR A 237 -5.99 -24.75 43.68
CA THR A 237 -6.20 -26.02 44.38
C THR A 237 -7.40 -26.82 43.86
N ASN A 238 -8.19 -26.27 42.93
CA ASN A 238 -9.38 -26.93 42.37
C ASN A 238 -9.47 -26.79 40.83
N PRO A 239 -8.89 -27.73 40.07
CA PRO A 239 -8.86 -27.68 38.60
C PRO A 239 -10.24 -27.81 37.94
N ALA A 240 -11.22 -28.43 38.62
CA ALA A 240 -12.59 -28.51 38.13
C ALA A 240 -13.27 -27.13 38.11
N LYS A 241 -12.98 -26.29 39.12
CA LYS A 241 -13.47 -24.91 39.21
C LYS A 241 -12.83 -24.01 38.14
N LEU A 242 -11.53 -24.18 37.86
CA LEU A 242 -10.84 -23.50 36.76
C LEU A 242 -11.46 -23.85 35.39
N CYS A 243 -11.66 -25.15 35.12
CA CYS A 243 -12.27 -25.61 33.88
C CYS A 243 -13.72 -25.11 33.72
N PHE A 244 -14.46 -25.03 34.83
CA PHE A 244 -15.80 -24.44 34.85
C PHE A 244 -15.79 -22.95 34.53
N VAL A 245 -14.91 -22.15 35.16
CA VAL A 245 -14.79 -20.71 34.88
C VAL A 245 -14.40 -20.46 33.42
N VAL A 246 -13.40 -21.16 32.90
CA VAL A 246 -12.98 -21.02 31.48
C VAL A 246 -14.12 -21.39 30.53
N ARG A 247 -14.86 -22.48 30.81
CA ARG A 247 -16.01 -22.88 29.98
C ARG A 247 -17.18 -21.90 30.04
N GLN A 248 -17.39 -21.25 31.18
CA GLN A 248 -18.45 -20.26 31.34
C GLN A 248 -18.09 -18.97 30.62
N SER A 249 -16.87 -18.47 30.76
CA SER A 249 -16.39 -17.27 30.05
C SER A 249 -16.26 -17.42 28.52
N LEU A 250 -16.29 -18.66 28.00
CA LEU A 250 -16.31 -18.95 26.56
C LEU A 250 -17.74 -19.18 26.00
N ARG A 251 -18.75 -19.28 26.86
CA ARG A 251 -20.16 -19.49 26.48
C ARG A 251 -21.00 -18.21 26.55
N GLU A 252 -20.59 -17.27 27.38
CA GLU A 252 -21.10 -15.89 27.44
C GLU A 252 -20.37 -15.02 26.41
#